data_AF-A0A7V3D5S2-F1
#
_entry.id   AF-A0A7V3D5S2-F1
#
_cell.length_a   1.000
_cell.length_b   1.000
_cell.length_c   1.000
_cell.angle_alpha   90.00
_cell.angle_beta   90.00
_cell.angle_gamma   90.00
#
_symmetry.space_group_name_H-M   'P 1'
#
loop_
_entity.id
_entity.type
_entity.pdbx_description
1 polymer ?
#
loop_
_entity_poly.entity_id
_entity_poly.type
_entity_poly.pdbx_seq_one_letter_code
_entity_poly.pdbx_strand_id
1 'polypeptide(L)'
;MPTTGLAGRLASSIVALGLVVGPVAAKPPGLPVPIEIWGPRQPQPATPPALDPVHQAGANRYTPEDVLRQAEAECLRAQADRCEAIRVFTRCLLFGINPASTLIPSRLYLTFSDDAYPVLSIAGRSVNFQQLVSGVALALSCGPFCPAGAAEETSGEEQEKAQMRSRFRELLLAGQLYSSMGCWKEARTCFLEVLTYCPEGALRAEAYSYLLHAPQVGDEQKPMGATEPQAVPVCPRAQKMTDTKRKTPPSISEDSVLERLADVEEAARQYTRAEVLAHEGQFDSAVAVYEKVMQLVPGHRFAEMARERAAHLRDLIALPIDPPAEMKPGQAEDQSSTWGVNVGGVALAFGGIDVSELLHVYEVKWDRATDTLKVVKKHCPHRRGRELVSLILTGVAPESWKGQGGLGEVYFSAETKTLFIKATPEVHHKVHAFLQAVHREDELRRQNCHRQVKASR
;
A
#
# COMPACT_ATOMS: atom_id res chain seq x y z
N MET A 1 -60.63 40.20 -9.43
CA MET A 1 -60.29 41.58 -9.82
C MET A 1 -60.12 42.40 -8.55
N PRO A 2 -58.97 43.04 -8.28
CA PRO A 2 -57.64 42.93 -8.93
C PRO A 2 -56.73 41.97 -8.12
N THR A 3 -55.78 41.16 -8.59
CA THR A 3 -54.84 41.10 -9.74
C THR A 3 -53.84 42.24 -9.85
N THR A 4 -52.63 42.02 -9.33
CA THR A 4 -51.30 42.46 -9.82
C THR A 4 -50.25 41.79 -8.91
N GLY A 5 -49.13 41.22 -9.33
CA GLY A 5 -48.51 41.06 -10.64
C GLY A 5 -47.13 40.43 -10.39
N LEU A 6 -46.96 39.19 -10.83
CA LEU A 6 -45.74 38.41 -10.74
C LEU A 6 -45.10 38.45 -12.13
N ALA A 7 -44.12 39.34 -12.35
CA ALA A 7 -43.21 39.34 -13.50
C ALA A 7 -42.19 40.48 -13.37
N GLY A 8 -40.90 40.14 -13.26
CA GLY A 8 -39.81 41.10 -13.18
C GLY A 8 -38.43 40.46 -13.31
N ARG A 9 -38.13 39.96 -14.51
CA ARG A 9 -36.82 39.73 -15.16
C ARG A 9 -35.58 40.13 -14.33
N LEU A 10 -34.71 39.18 -13.96
CA LEU A 10 -33.50 38.81 -14.72
C LEU A 10 -32.89 39.97 -15.54
N ALA A 11 -31.95 40.72 -14.94
CA ALA A 11 -30.71 41.22 -15.55
C ALA A 11 -30.06 42.32 -14.67
N SER A 12 -28.86 42.06 -14.13
CA SER A 12 -27.74 43.00 -13.91
C SER A 12 -26.85 42.45 -12.79
N SER A 13 -25.70 41.86 -13.10
CA SER A 13 -24.42 42.52 -13.43
C SER A 13 -23.49 42.51 -12.22
N ILE A 14 -22.55 41.55 -12.24
CA ILE A 14 -21.11 41.71 -12.00
C ILE A 14 -20.75 42.71 -10.90
N VAL A 15 -20.49 42.20 -9.69
CA VAL A 15 -19.71 42.92 -8.67
C VAL A 15 -18.23 42.74 -9.00
N ALA A 16 -17.64 43.80 -9.56
CA ALA A 16 -16.21 43.95 -9.76
C ALA A 16 -15.53 44.26 -8.42
N LEU A 17 -14.62 43.38 -7.99
CA LEU A 17 -13.68 43.65 -6.89
C LEU A 17 -12.50 44.46 -7.45
N GLY A 18 -12.65 45.79 -7.40
CA GLY A 18 -11.56 46.73 -7.65
C GLY A 18 -10.67 46.86 -6.42
N LEU A 19 -9.44 46.34 -6.51
CA LEU A 19 -8.36 46.64 -5.58
C LEU A 19 -7.87 48.07 -5.83
N VAL A 20 -8.27 48.99 -4.94
CA VAL A 20 -7.73 50.35 -4.87
C VAL A 20 -6.40 50.30 -4.12
N VAL A 21 -5.29 50.47 -4.85
CA VAL A 21 -3.97 50.74 -4.26
C VAL A 21 -3.79 52.25 -4.16
N GLY A 22 -3.88 52.77 -2.94
CA GLY A 22 -3.50 54.15 -2.61
C GLY A 22 -2.07 54.19 -2.04
N PRO A 23 -1.26 55.24 -2.33
CA PRO A 23 0.13 55.30 -1.92
C PRO A 23 0.29 56.02 -0.57
N VAL A 24 0.98 55.42 0.38
CA VAL A 24 1.58 56.19 1.49
C VAL A 24 2.98 55.66 1.76
N ALA A 25 3.92 56.58 1.58
CA ALA A 25 5.33 56.46 1.88
C ALA A 25 5.58 56.32 3.38
N ALA A 26 6.42 55.37 3.77
CA ALA A 26 7.26 55.48 4.97
C ALA A 26 8.49 54.60 4.80
N LYS A 27 9.66 55.24 4.83
CA LYS A 27 10.99 54.67 4.68
C LYS A 27 11.49 54.19 6.06
N PRO A 28 11.95 52.95 6.25
CA PRO A 28 12.80 52.60 7.39
C PRO A 28 14.30 52.67 7.01
N PRO A 29 15.18 53.03 7.95
CA PRO A 29 16.60 53.27 7.69
C PRO A 29 17.45 51.99 7.83
N GLY A 30 18.51 51.92 7.03
CA GLY A 30 19.76 51.23 7.38
C GLY A 30 19.79 49.71 7.21
N LEU A 31 20.14 49.25 6.01
CA LEU A 31 20.77 47.94 5.80
C LEU A 31 22.18 48.16 5.24
N PRO A 32 23.20 47.40 5.71
CA PRO A 32 24.57 47.56 5.25
C PRO A 32 24.76 47.10 3.80
N VAL A 33 25.68 47.78 3.12
CA VAL A 33 26.07 47.58 1.71
C VAL A 33 26.65 46.17 1.49
N PRO A 34 26.31 45.47 0.40
CA PRO A 34 26.97 44.21 0.03
C PRO A 34 28.43 44.43 -0.34
N ILE A 35 29.32 43.66 0.28
CA ILE A 35 30.74 43.61 -0.08
C ILE A 35 30.87 42.86 -1.42
N GLU A 36 31.31 43.55 -2.45
CA GLU A 36 31.76 42.94 -3.70
C GLU A 36 33.07 42.19 -3.46
N ILE A 37 33.01 40.85 -3.48
CA ILE A 37 34.20 40.00 -3.58
C ILE A 37 34.17 39.35 -4.97
N TRP A 38 34.66 40.07 -5.97
CA TRP A 38 35.08 39.50 -7.25
C TRP A 38 36.59 39.64 -7.35
N GLY A 39 37.30 38.52 -7.13
CA GLY A 39 38.70 38.35 -7.50
C GLY A 39 38.80 37.33 -8.64
N PRO A 40 39.65 37.53 -9.65
CA PRO A 40 39.76 36.61 -10.78
C PRO A 40 40.45 35.32 -10.34
N ARG A 41 39.82 34.16 -10.57
CA ARG A 41 40.48 32.85 -10.46
C ARG A 41 41.44 32.68 -11.64
N GLN A 42 42.74 32.60 -11.35
CA GLN A 42 43.74 32.11 -12.30
C GLN A 42 43.51 30.62 -12.60
N PRO A 43 43.67 30.17 -13.85
CA PRO A 43 43.61 28.76 -14.21
C PRO A 43 44.88 28.03 -13.75
N GLN A 44 44.73 26.96 -12.97
CA GLN A 44 45.81 26.00 -12.72
C GLN A 44 45.97 25.06 -13.94
N PRO A 45 47.20 24.74 -14.35
CA PRO A 45 47.45 23.81 -15.43
C PRO A 45 47.17 22.37 -14.99
N ALA A 46 46.40 21.65 -15.82
CA ALA A 46 46.13 20.23 -15.65
C ALA A 46 47.37 19.40 -16.02
N THR A 47 47.90 18.65 -15.05
CA THR A 47 48.88 17.60 -15.28
C THR A 47 48.14 16.29 -15.58
N PRO A 48 48.34 15.65 -16.74
CA PRO A 48 47.71 14.36 -17.04
C PRO A 48 48.44 13.24 -16.27
N PRO A 49 47.74 12.29 -15.63
CA PRO A 49 48.37 11.10 -15.10
C PRO A 49 48.78 10.17 -16.25
N ALA A 50 49.99 9.63 -16.11
CA ALA A 50 50.61 8.69 -17.02
C ALA A 50 49.77 7.41 -17.19
N LEU A 51 49.64 6.99 -18.45
CA LEU A 51 49.18 5.67 -18.84
C LEU A 51 50.36 4.71 -18.75
N ASP A 52 50.23 3.66 -17.94
CA ASP A 52 50.99 2.43 -18.13
C ASP A 52 50.05 1.31 -18.64
N PRO A 53 50.51 0.50 -19.61
CA PRO A 53 49.72 -0.54 -20.24
C PRO A 53 49.87 -1.90 -19.55
N VAL A 54 48.96 -2.81 -19.91
CA VAL A 54 49.01 -4.28 -19.71
C VAL A 54 48.36 -4.82 -18.43
N HIS A 55 47.10 -5.30 -18.58
CA HIS A 55 46.78 -6.69 -18.27
C HIS A 55 45.57 -7.20 -19.06
N GLN A 56 45.73 -8.43 -19.54
CA GLN A 56 44.93 -9.15 -20.51
C GLN A 56 43.61 -9.69 -19.96
N ALA A 57 42.63 -9.76 -20.86
CA ALA A 57 41.48 -10.65 -20.94
C ALA A 57 41.30 -11.68 -19.80
N GLY A 58 40.49 -11.31 -18.80
CA GLY A 58 39.81 -12.24 -17.90
C GLY A 58 38.31 -12.23 -18.22
N ALA A 59 37.81 -13.34 -18.75
CA ALA A 59 36.37 -13.54 -18.95
C ALA A 59 35.67 -13.66 -17.58
N ASN A 60 35.14 -12.56 -17.07
CA ASN A 60 34.29 -12.57 -15.88
C ASN A 60 32.97 -13.28 -16.22
N ARG A 61 32.82 -14.51 -15.69
CA ARG A 61 31.52 -15.18 -15.60
C ARG A 61 30.70 -14.45 -14.55
N TYR A 62 29.74 -13.63 -14.99
CA TYR A 62 28.67 -13.14 -14.12
C TYR A 62 27.87 -14.35 -13.62
N THR A 63 27.67 -14.45 -12.32
CA THR A 63 26.76 -15.45 -11.77
C THR A 63 25.31 -14.99 -11.97
N PRO A 64 24.33 -15.90 -12.04
CA PRO A 64 22.91 -15.52 -12.13
C PRO A 64 22.46 -14.58 -10.99
N GLU A 65 23.10 -14.67 -9.83
CA GLU A 65 22.85 -13.78 -8.69
C GLU A 65 23.33 -12.34 -8.93
N ASP A 66 24.43 -12.15 -9.68
CA ASP A 66 24.93 -10.82 -10.03
C ASP A 66 24.00 -10.11 -11.02
N VAL A 67 23.39 -10.86 -11.94
CA VAL A 67 22.40 -10.34 -12.89
C VAL A 67 21.10 -9.95 -12.18
N LEU A 68 20.65 -10.75 -11.19
CA LEU A 68 19.48 -10.42 -10.38
C LEU A 68 19.72 -9.18 -9.51
N ARG A 69 20.87 -9.08 -8.84
CA ARG A 69 21.23 -7.89 -8.03
C ARG A 69 21.35 -6.63 -8.88
N GLN A 70 21.85 -6.75 -10.10
CA GLN A 70 21.92 -5.63 -11.03
C GLN A 70 20.53 -5.21 -11.52
N ALA A 71 19.64 -6.16 -11.81
CA ALA A 71 18.25 -5.88 -12.18
C ALA A 71 17.44 -5.25 -11.03
N GLU A 72 17.64 -5.70 -9.79
CA GLU A 72 17.04 -5.10 -8.59
C GLU A 72 17.55 -3.67 -8.36
N ALA A 73 18.86 -3.43 -8.51
CA ALA A 73 19.45 -2.11 -8.40
C ALA A 73 18.94 -1.15 -9.49
N GLU A 74 18.72 -1.63 -10.72
CA GLU A 74 18.14 -0.87 -11.82
C GLU A 74 16.63 -0.60 -11.61
N CYS A 75 15.89 -1.55 -11.04
CA CYS A 75 14.49 -1.38 -10.65
C CYS A 75 14.32 -0.35 -9.54
N LEU A 76 15.19 -0.37 -8.53
CA LEU A 76 15.21 0.59 -7.42
C LEU A 76 15.57 2.00 -7.90
N ARG A 77 16.53 2.13 -8.84
CA ARG A 77 16.82 3.42 -9.51
C ARG A 77 15.59 3.92 -10.27
N ALA A 78 14.92 3.06 -11.03
CA ALA A 78 13.72 3.43 -11.78
C ALA A 78 12.56 3.90 -10.87
N GLN A 79 12.43 3.36 -9.66
CA GLN A 79 11.44 3.79 -8.69
C GLN A 79 11.81 5.12 -8.02
N ALA A 80 13.08 5.32 -7.68
CA ALA A 80 13.59 6.59 -7.17
C ALA A 80 13.40 7.73 -8.20
N ASP A 81 13.68 7.46 -9.47
CA ASP A 81 13.50 8.40 -10.58
C ASP A 81 12.02 8.76 -10.78
N ARG A 82 11.10 7.79 -10.63
CA ARG A 82 9.65 8.03 -10.67
C ARG A 82 9.18 8.91 -9.51
N CYS A 83 9.67 8.65 -8.29
CA CYS A 83 9.35 9.48 -7.12
C CYS A 83 9.87 10.91 -7.28
N GLU A 84 11.06 11.09 -7.85
CA GLU A 84 11.62 12.42 -8.09
C GLU A 84 10.90 13.15 -9.23
N ALA A 85 10.51 12.44 -10.30
CA ALA A 85 9.67 12.98 -11.37
C ALA A 85 8.31 13.48 -10.85
N ILE A 86 7.65 12.72 -9.96
CA ILE A 86 6.39 13.11 -9.32
C ILE A 86 6.59 14.35 -8.42
N ARG A 87 7.70 14.42 -7.68
CA ARG A 87 8.02 15.60 -6.85
C ARG A 87 8.26 16.84 -7.70
N VAL A 88 9.04 16.71 -8.77
CA VAL A 88 9.31 17.80 -9.73
C VAL A 88 8.01 18.27 -10.38
N PHE A 89 7.17 17.33 -10.84
CA PHE A 89 5.87 17.63 -11.42
C PHE A 89 4.93 18.33 -10.43
N THR A 90 4.84 17.85 -9.19
CA THR A 90 4.05 18.47 -8.13
C THR A 90 4.53 19.89 -7.84
N ARG A 91 5.85 20.13 -7.86
CA ARG A 91 6.45 21.47 -7.71
C ARG A 91 6.12 22.39 -8.89
N CYS A 92 6.17 21.91 -10.12
CA CYS A 92 5.78 22.67 -11.31
C CYS A 92 4.28 23.02 -11.28
N LEU A 93 3.44 22.11 -10.83
CA LEU A 93 2.00 22.30 -10.70
C LEU A 93 1.68 23.33 -9.60
N LEU A 94 2.38 23.27 -8.46
CA LEU A 94 2.31 24.29 -7.41
C LEU A 94 2.87 25.65 -7.85
N PHE A 95 3.89 25.68 -8.72
CA PHE A 95 4.44 26.91 -9.30
C PHE A 95 3.42 27.63 -10.19
N GLY A 96 2.61 26.88 -10.94
CA GLY A 96 1.50 27.43 -11.73
C GLY A 96 0.35 27.99 -10.88
N ILE A 97 0.20 27.49 -9.64
CA ILE A 97 -0.89 27.88 -8.71
C ILE A 97 -0.43 29.00 -7.76
N ASN A 98 0.86 29.11 -7.43
CA ASN A 98 1.40 30.13 -6.53
C ASN A 98 2.83 30.56 -6.93
N PRO A 99 3.01 31.72 -7.59
CA PRO A 99 4.30 32.18 -8.09
C PRO A 99 5.30 32.64 -7.01
N ALA A 100 4.92 32.61 -5.72
CA ALA A 100 5.79 33.01 -4.60
C ALA A 100 6.83 31.93 -4.18
N SER A 101 6.83 30.75 -4.80
CA SER A 101 7.79 29.67 -4.50
C SER A 101 9.19 29.87 -5.11
N THR A 102 9.54 31.06 -5.57
CA THR A 102 10.72 31.39 -6.39
C THR A 102 12.06 31.46 -5.66
N LEU A 103 12.15 31.06 -4.39
CA LEU A 103 13.38 31.22 -3.60
C LEU A 103 14.30 29.99 -3.53
N ILE A 104 14.16 29.00 -4.43
CA ILE A 104 15.06 27.82 -4.45
C ILE A 104 15.55 27.52 -5.88
N PRO A 105 16.87 27.40 -6.13
CA PRO A 105 17.41 27.20 -7.48
C PRO A 105 17.36 25.73 -7.92
N SER A 106 16.60 25.42 -8.97
CA SER A 106 16.60 24.11 -9.64
C SER A 106 17.21 24.23 -11.03
N ARG A 107 18.53 24.04 -11.15
CA ARG A 107 19.26 24.24 -12.42
C ARG A 107 19.86 22.98 -13.08
N LEU A 108 19.48 21.75 -12.70
CA LEU A 108 20.23 20.56 -13.15
C LEU A 108 19.46 19.38 -13.75
N TYR A 109 18.12 19.39 -13.87
CA TYR A 109 17.39 18.16 -14.24
C TYR A 109 16.29 18.28 -15.31
N LEU A 110 16.09 19.45 -15.92
CA LEU A 110 15.02 19.63 -16.90
C LEU A 110 15.53 20.32 -18.16
N THR A 111 15.24 19.71 -19.31
CA THR A 111 15.36 20.33 -20.63
C THR A 111 13.99 20.27 -21.30
N PHE A 112 13.60 21.37 -21.93
CA PHE A 112 12.34 21.50 -22.65
C PHE A 112 12.64 21.59 -24.15
N SER A 113 11.82 20.94 -24.97
CA SER A 113 11.81 21.15 -26.43
C SER A 113 10.99 22.40 -26.76
N ASP A 114 11.37 23.13 -27.80
CA ASP A 114 10.67 24.35 -28.29
C ASP A 114 9.40 24.05 -29.12
N ASP A 115 8.86 22.83 -29.02
CA ASP A 115 7.68 22.41 -29.78
C ASP A 115 6.37 22.85 -29.11
N ALA A 116 5.28 22.89 -29.89
CA ALA A 116 3.93 23.24 -29.42
C ALA A 116 3.42 22.34 -28.27
N TYR A 117 4.02 21.16 -28.09
CA TYR A 117 3.79 20.27 -26.96
C TYR A 117 5.16 19.84 -26.39
N PRO A 118 5.63 20.45 -25.29
CA PRO A 118 6.99 20.19 -24.81
C PRO A 118 7.14 18.72 -24.41
N VAL A 119 8.22 18.08 -24.87
CA VAL A 119 8.62 16.76 -24.39
C VAL A 119 9.53 16.98 -23.18
N LEU A 120 9.18 16.41 -22.04
CA LEU A 120 9.99 16.46 -20.83
C LEU A 120 10.99 15.30 -20.86
N SER A 121 12.28 15.63 -20.89
CA SER A 121 13.34 14.63 -20.72
C SER A 121 13.73 14.56 -19.24
N ILE A 122 13.39 13.45 -18.58
CA ILE A 122 13.74 13.18 -17.18
C ILE A 122 14.68 11.99 -17.16
N ALA A 123 15.94 12.20 -16.76
CA ALA A 123 16.97 11.15 -16.67
C ALA A 123 17.11 10.30 -17.96
N GLY A 124 17.00 10.94 -19.14
CA GLY A 124 17.13 10.27 -20.45
C GLY A 124 15.87 9.59 -20.97
N ARG A 125 14.73 9.70 -20.25
CA ARG A 125 13.42 9.24 -20.72
C ARG A 125 12.59 10.44 -21.17
N SER A 126 12.05 10.37 -22.39
CA SER A 126 11.12 11.36 -22.93
C SER A 126 9.69 11.05 -22.50
N VAL A 127 9.03 12.02 -21.87
CA VAL A 127 7.62 11.94 -21.50
C VAL A 127 6.87 13.08 -22.21
N ASN A 128 5.83 12.74 -22.96
CA ASN A 128 5.00 13.73 -23.63
C ASN A 128 4.17 14.49 -22.56
N PHE A 129 4.34 15.81 -22.48
CA PHE A 129 3.66 16.63 -21.48
C PHE A 129 2.13 16.57 -21.59
N GLN A 130 1.57 16.44 -22.79
CA GLN A 130 0.13 16.31 -22.99
C GLN A 130 -0.41 15.02 -22.36
N GLN A 131 0.31 13.90 -22.48
CA GLN A 131 -0.08 12.62 -21.88
C GLN A 131 0.02 12.67 -20.35
N LEU A 132 1.06 13.32 -19.82
CA LEU A 132 1.26 13.51 -18.39
C LEU A 132 0.15 14.40 -17.78
N VAL A 133 -0.14 15.53 -18.42
CA VAL A 133 -1.21 16.45 -17.99
C VAL A 133 -2.57 15.80 -18.11
N SER A 134 -2.82 15.02 -19.18
CA SER A 134 -4.09 14.29 -19.34
C SER A 134 -4.26 13.22 -18.27
N GLY A 135 -3.21 12.44 -17.96
CA GLY A 135 -3.27 11.43 -16.90
C GLY A 135 -3.50 12.03 -15.52
N VAL A 136 -2.90 13.18 -15.22
CA VAL A 136 -3.08 13.89 -13.94
C VAL A 136 -4.44 14.57 -13.84
N ALA A 137 -4.88 15.25 -14.90
CA ALA A 137 -6.22 15.83 -14.96
C ALA A 137 -7.30 14.75 -14.80
N LEU A 138 -7.09 13.58 -15.40
CA LEU A 138 -7.96 12.41 -15.22
C LEU A 138 -7.95 11.92 -13.77
N ALA A 139 -6.77 11.77 -13.14
CA ALA A 139 -6.67 11.35 -11.74
C ALA A 139 -7.33 12.33 -10.77
N LEU A 140 -7.20 13.65 -11.02
CA LEU A 140 -7.82 14.69 -10.18
C LEU A 140 -9.34 14.79 -10.40
N SER A 141 -9.82 14.51 -11.61
CA SER A 141 -11.25 14.51 -11.95
C SER A 141 -11.99 13.21 -11.58
N CYS A 142 -11.26 12.12 -11.35
CA CYS A 142 -11.82 10.82 -10.97
C CYS A 142 -11.60 10.46 -9.49
N GLY A 143 -10.96 11.33 -8.70
CA GLY A 143 -10.71 11.14 -7.27
C GLY A 143 -11.77 11.78 -6.35
N PRO A 144 -11.69 11.55 -5.03
CA PRO A 144 -12.61 12.09 -4.01
C PRO A 144 -12.59 13.63 -3.86
N PHE A 145 -11.81 14.33 -4.69
CA PHE A 145 -11.65 15.77 -4.70
C PHE A 145 -12.43 16.48 -5.82
N CYS A 146 -13.25 15.75 -6.59
CA CYS A 146 -14.15 16.37 -7.56
C CYS A 146 -15.11 17.32 -6.83
N PRO A 147 -15.14 18.63 -7.16
CA PRO A 147 -16.00 19.57 -6.45
C PRO A 147 -17.47 19.19 -6.67
N ALA A 148 -18.16 18.88 -5.57
CA ALA A 148 -19.60 18.65 -5.52
C ALA A 148 -20.34 19.97 -5.82
N GLY A 149 -20.37 20.35 -7.09
CA GLY A 149 -21.16 21.47 -7.58
C GLY A 149 -22.61 21.04 -7.75
N ALA A 150 -23.48 21.54 -6.88
CA ALA A 150 -24.95 21.47 -6.95
C ALA A 150 -25.54 20.04 -7.07
N ALA A 151 -25.50 19.29 -5.96
CA ALA A 151 -26.35 18.11 -5.81
C ALA A 151 -27.79 18.56 -5.52
N GLU A 152 -28.63 18.61 -6.54
CA GLU A 152 -30.06 18.31 -6.37
C GLU A 152 -30.18 16.91 -5.74
N GLU A 153 -31.18 16.71 -4.88
CA GLU A 153 -31.50 15.45 -4.21
C GLU A 153 -31.75 14.33 -5.22
N THR A 154 -30.68 13.72 -5.71
CA THR A 154 -30.72 12.57 -6.59
C THR A 154 -30.99 11.34 -5.74
N SER A 155 -32.01 10.57 -6.15
CA SER A 155 -32.42 9.35 -5.45
C SER A 155 -31.24 8.39 -5.24
N GLY A 156 -31.25 7.62 -4.15
CA GLY A 156 -30.14 6.72 -3.79
C GLY A 156 -29.72 5.74 -4.90
N GLU A 157 -30.63 5.42 -5.83
CA GLU A 157 -30.35 4.59 -7.01
C GLU A 157 -29.38 5.27 -8.01
N GLU A 158 -29.48 6.59 -8.19
CA GLU A 158 -28.57 7.33 -9.07
C GLU A 158 -27.16 7.45 -8.47
N GLN A 159 -27.08 7.60 -7.15
CA GLN A 159 -25.80 7.63 -6.44
C GLN A 159 -25.08 6.27 -6.55
N GLU A 160 -25.81 5.16 -6.39
CA GLU A 160 -25.26 3.82 -6.56
C GLU A 160 -24.81 3.57 -8.01
N LYS A 161 -25.61 4.00 -9.00
CA LYS A 161 -25.23 3.95 -10.43
C LYS A 161 -23.98 4.78 -10.72
N ALA A 162 -23.84 5.96 -10.13
CA ALA A 162 -22.66 6.81 -10.30
C ALA A 162 -21.40 6.17 -9.69
N GLN A 163 -21.52 5.62 -8.47
CA GLN A 163 -20.42 4.92 -7.81
C GLN A 163 -19.98 3.69 -8.60
N MET A 164 -20.95 2.93 -9.14
CA MET A 164 -20.68 1.76 -9.97
C MET A 164 -19.97 2.13 -11.28
N ARG A 165 -20.37 3.23 -11.93
CA ARG A 165 -19.68 3.78 -13.12
C ARG A 165 -18.25 4.19 -12.81
N SER A 166 -17.99 4.79 -11.65
CA SER A 166 -16.63 5.16 -11.22
C SER A 166 -15.75 3.92 -11.09
N ARG A 167 -16.25 2.89 -10.40
CA ARG A 167 -15.53 1.63 -10.21
C ARG A 167 -15.21 0.92 -11.53
N PHE A 168 -16.11 0.95 -12.51
CA PHE A 168 -15.84 0.37 -13.83
C PHE A 168 -14.75 1.11 -14.59
N ARG A 169 -14.68 2.43 -14.47
CA ARG A 169 -13.59 3.22 -15.07
C ARG A 169 -12.24 2.89 -14.43
N GLU A 170 -12.20 2.73 -13.11
CA GLU A 170 -10.98 2.33 -12.39
C GLU A 170 -10.48 0.95 -12.84
N LEU A 171 -11.37 -0.04 -12.94
CA LEU A 171 -11.03 -1.38 -13.42
C LEU A 171 -10.55 -1.38 -14.88
N LEU A 172 -11.19 -0.58 -15.74
CA LEU A 172 -10.78 -0.46 -17.13
C LEU A 172 -9.38 0.15 -17.26
N LEU A 173 -9.08 1.21 -16.50
CA LEU A 173 -7.76 1.84 -16.46
C LEU A 173 -6.69 0.90 -15.90
N ALA A 174 -7.01 0.15 -14.85
CA ALA A 174 -6.11 -0.87 -14.30
C ALA A 174 -5.80 -1.96 -15.35
N GLY A 175 -6.82 -2.44 -16.07
CA GLY A 175 -6.65 -3.40 -17.16
C GLY A 175 -5.74 -2.88 -18.28
N GLN A 176 -5.93 -1.63 -18.70
CA GLN A 176 -5.08 -0.96 -19.70
C GLN A 176 -3.63 -0.84 -19.22
N LEU A 177 -3.42 -0.48 -17.95
CA LEU A 177 -2.09 -0.38 -17.35
C LEU A 177 -1.39 -1.74 -17.33
N TYR A 178 -2.06 -2.79 -16.84
CA TYR A 178 -1.50 -4.15 -16.83
C TYR A 178 -1.19 -4.66 -18.25
N SER A 179 -2.05 -4.36 -19.23
CA SER A 179 -1.80 -4.68 -20.63
C SER A 179 -0.53 -4.00 -21.15
N SER A 180 -0.34 -2.71 -20.83
CA SER A 180 0.87 -1.96 -21.24
C SER A 180 2.16 -2.49 -20.60
N MET A 181 2.06 -3.14 -19.43
CA MET A 181 3.18 -3.77 -18.74
C MET A 181 3.44 -5.22 -19.18
N GLY A 182 2.61 -5.78 -20.06
CA GLY A 182 2.69 -7.19 -20.48
C GLY A 182 2.10 -8.19 -19.46
N CYS A 183 1.47 -7.70 -18.39
CA CYS A 183 0.80 -8.50 -17.35
C CYS A 183 -0.60 -8.93 -17.83
N TRP A 184 -0.65 -9.79 -18.86
CA TRP A 184 -1.91 -10.12 -19.54
C TRP A 184 -2.91 -10.91 -18.69
N LYS A 185 -2.46 -11.65 -17.65
CA LYS A 185 -3.36 -12.39 -16.74
C LYS A 185 -4.14 -11.43 -15.85
N GLU A 186 -3.46 -10.45 -15.28
CA GLU A 186 -4.02 -9.39 -14.44
C GLU A 186 -4.92 -8.47 -15.27
N ALA A 187 -4.44 -8.06 -16.45
CA ALA A 187 -5.22 -7.24 -17.39
C ALA A 187 -6.55 -7.92 -17.75
N ARG A 188 -6.48 -9.21 -18.11
CA ARG A 188 -7.67 -10.01 -18.45
C ARG A 188 -8.65 -10.11 -17.28
N THR A 189 -8.15 -10.24 -16.06
CA THR A 189 -9.01 -10.29 -14.86
C THR A 189 -9.78 -8.98 -14.68
N CYS A 190 -9.12 -7.83 -14.80
CA CYS A 190 -9.78 -6.53 -14.73
C CYS A 190 -10.84 -6.34 -15.83
N PHE A 191 -10.53 -6.70 -17.08
CA PHE A 191 -11.50 -6.58 -18.18
C PHE A 191 -12.68 -7.53 -18.02
N LEU A 192 -12.47 -8.75 -17.53
CA LEU A 192 -13.55 -9.69 -17.25
C LEU A 192 -14.49 -9.18 -16.15
N GLU A 193 -13.98 -8.54 -15.09
CA GLU A 193 -14.82 -7.91 -14.07
C GLU A 193 -15.68 -6.77 -14.65
N VAL A 194 -15.13 -5.94 -15.53
CA VAL A 194 -15.92 -4.91 -16.23
C VAL A 194 -17.04 -5.56 -17.06
N LEU A 195 -16.76 -6.67 -17.74
CA LEU A 195 -17.76 -7.39 -18.53
C LEU A 195 -18.83 -8.11 -17.68
N THR A 196 -18.50 -8.57 -16.48
CA THR A 196 -19.48 -9.23 -15.60
C THR A 196 -20.46 -8.23 -14.99
N TYR A 197 -19.99 -7.04 -14.64
CA TYR A 197 -20.78 -6.08 -13.88
C TYR A 197 -21.40 -4.96 -14.73
N CYS A 198 -20.90 -4.71 -15.94
CA CYS A 198 -21.47 -3.73 -16.86
C CYS A 198 -22.32 -4.45 -17.94
N PRO A 199 -23.65 -4.50 -17.80
CA PRO A 199 -24.50 -5.27 -18.71
C PRO A 199 -24.44 -4.73 -20.15
N GLU A 200 -24.41 -3.41 -20.33
CA GLU A 200 -24.37 -2.75 -21.64
C GLU A 200 -23.65 -1.40 -21.57
N GLY A 201 -23.04 -0.96 -22.68
CA GLY A 201 -22.48 0.39 -22.84
C GLY A 201 -21.07 0.45 -23.41
N ALA A 202 -20.56 1.67 -23.58
CA ALA A 202 -19.27 1.94 -24.20
C ALA A 202 -18.09 1.28 -23.46
N LEU A 203 -18.13 1.26 -22.12
CA LEU A 203 -17.07 0.65 -21.29
C LEU A 203 -16.97 -0.87 -21.53
N ARG A 204 -18.10 -1.54 -21.76
CA ARG A 204 -18.15 -2.97 -22.08
C ARG A 204 -17.54 -3.24 -23.46
N ALA A 205 -17.89 -2.43 -24.46
CA ALA A 205 -17.33 -2.54 -25.81
C ALA A 205 -15.82 -2.30 -25.81
N GLU A 206 -15.34 -1.34 -25.02
CA GLU A 206 -13.93 -1.05 -24.86
C GLU A 206 -13.17 -2.21 -24.19
N ALA A 207 -13.67 -2.73 -23.06
CA ALA A 207 -13.09 -3.92 -22.41
C ALA A 207 -13.06 -5.14 -23.33
N TYR A 208 -14.09 -5.32 -24.17
CA TYR A 208 -14.14 -6.42 -25.15
C TYR A 208 -13.09 -6.25 -26.25
N SER A 209 -12.88 -5.02 -26.74
CA SER A 209 -11.83 -4.70 -27.72
C SER A 209 -10.43 -5.08 -27.20
N TYR A 210 -10.12 -4.75 -25.94
CA TYR A 210 -8.85 -5.13 -25.32
C TYR A 210 -8.68 -6.65 -25.17
N LEU A 211 -9.75 -7.38 -24.83
CA LEU A 211 -9.70 -8.83 -24.71
C LEU A 211 -9.54 -9.54 -26.07
N LEU A 212 -10.11 -9.00 -27.14
CA LEU A 212 -9.93 -9.54 -28.50
C LEU A 212 -8.49 -9.40 -29.00
N HIS A 213 -7.78 -8.37 -28.56
CA HIS A 213 -6.38 -8.12 -28.92
C HIS A 213 -5.38 -8.69 -27.92
N ALA A 214 -5.84 -9.29 -26.82
CA ALA A 214 -4.95 -9.94 -25.86
C ALA A 214 -4.33 -11.21 -26.49
N PRO A 215 -3.01 -11.41 -26.36
CA PRO A 215 -2.37 -12.64 -26.80
C PRO A 215 -3.00 -13.83 -26.09
N GLN A 216 -3.25 -14.92 -26.82
CA GLN A 216 -3.80 -16.12 -26.21
C GLN A 216 -2.79 -16.65 -25.19
N VAL A 217 -3.23 -16.84 -23.95
CA VAL A 217 -2.42 -17.27 -22.80
C VAL A 217 -1.83 -18.69 -22.97
N GLY A 218 -2.02 -19.33 -24.14
CA GLY A 218 -1.41 -20.60 -24.53
C GLY A 218 -0.19 -20.48 -25.45
N ASP A 219 0.06 -19.31 -26.05
CA ASP A 219 1.22 -19.08 -26.91
C ASP A 219 2.33 -18.39 -26.12
N GLU A 220 2.93 -19.11 -25.17
CA GLU A 220 4.25 -18.73 -24.67
C GLU A 220 5.23 -18.77 -25.86
N GLN A 221 5.51 -17.60 -26.43
CA GLN A 221 6.59 -17.41 -27.40
C GLN A 221 7.90 -17.87 -26.76
N LYS A 222 8.31 -19.08 -27.11
CA LYS A 222 9.64 -19.62 -26.88
C LYS A 222 10.66 -18.57 -27.37
N PRO A 223 11.59 -18.11 -26.52
CA PRO A 223 12.57 -17.11 -26.93
C PRO A 223 13.36 -17.64 -28.13
N MET A 224 13.35 -16.86 -29.23
CA MET A 224 14.14 -17.11 -30.43
C MET A 224 15.62 -17.18 -30.05
N GLY A 225 16.23 -18.35 -30.24
CA GLY A 225 17.68 -18.51 -30.14
C GLY A 225 18.16 -19.82 -29.53
N ALA A 226 17.70 -20.98 -30.03
CA ALA A 226 18.41 -22.24 -29.80
C ALA A 226 18.19 -23.19 -30.99
N THR A 227 19.29 -23.47 -31.67
CA THR A 227 19.42 -24.39 -32.80
C THR A 227 18.85 -25.77 -32.47
N GLU A 228 18.04 -26.26 -33.39
CA GLU A 228 17.38 -27.57 -33.43
C GLU A 228 18.35 -28.75 -33.25
N PRO A 229 18.20 -29.59 -32.20
CA PRO A 229 18.80 -30.91 -32.17
C PRO A 229 17.84 -31.94 -32.77
N GLN A 230 18.39 -32.71 -33.70
CA GLN A 230 17.74 -33.81 -34.41
C GLN A 230 17.08 -34.85 -33.50
N ALA A 231 16.05 -35.47 -34.05
CA ALA A 231 15.22 -36.52 -33.47
C ALA A 231 16.02 -37.61 -32.75
N VAL A 232 15.77 -37.76 -31.44
CA VAL A 232 16.25 -38.90 -30.65
C VAL A 232 15.27 -40.07 -30.81
N PRO A 233 15.74 -41.30 -31.06
CA PRO A 233 14.87 -42.44 -31.27
C PRO A 233 14.10 -42.82 -30.00
N VAL A 234 12.84 -43.17 -30.22
CA VAL A 234 11.87 -43.66 -29.24
C VAL A 234 12.48 -44.77 -28.38
N CYS A 235 12.54 -44.53 -27.08
CA CYS A 235 13.04 -45.48 -26.08
C CYS A 235 12.07 -46.69 -25.97
N PRO A 236 12.52 -47.95 -26.19
CA PRO A 236 11.68 -49.16 -26.07
C PRO A 236 11.12 -49.44 -24.66
N ARG A 237 11.48 -48.62 -23.66
CA ARG A 237 11.04 -48.78 -22.27
C ARG A 237 9.63 -48.21 -22.01
N ALA A 238 9.10 -47.39 -22.92
CA ALA A 238 7.75 -46.83 -22.83
C ALA A 238 6.64 -47.82 -23.26
N GLN A 239 6.99 -48.95 -23.90
CA GLN A 239 6.01 -49.94 -24.37
C GLN A 239 5.71 -51.06 -23.35
N LYS A 240 6.33 -51.08 -22.17
CA LYS A 240 6.11 -52.12 -21.13
C LYS A 240 5.23 -51.70 -19.95
N MET A 241 4.61 -50.52 -19.99
CA MET A 241 3.69 -50.06 -18.93
C MET A 241 2.20 -50.13 -19.30
N THR A 242 1.84 -50.75 -20.42
CA THR A 242 0.43 -50.84 -20.88
C THR A 242 -0.37 -52.03 -20.30
N ASP A 243 0.24 -52.89 -19.47
CA ASP A 243 -0.43 -54.09 -18.93
C ASP A 243 -0.81 -54.01 -17.45
N THR A 244 -0.72 -52.85 -16.80
CA THR A 244 -1.36 -52.64 -15.50
C THR A 244 -2.85 -52.38 -15.72
N LYS A 245 -3.61 -53.49 -15.74
CA LYS A 245 -5.07 -53.61 -15.57
C LYS A 245 -5.67 -52.36 -14.93
N ARG A 246 -6.06 -51.39 -15.77
CA ARG A 246 -6.71 -50.13 -15.37
C ARG A 246 -7.96 -50.54 -14.59
N LYS A 247 -7.94 -50.41 -13.27
CA LYS A 247 -9.16 -50.52 -12.46
C LYS A 247 -10.13 -49.53 -13.06
N THR A 248 -11.25 -50.04 -13.57
CA THR A 248 -12.35 -49.24 -14.12
C THR A 248 -12.63 -48.14 -13.10
N PRO A 249 -12.55 -46.84 -13.47
CA PRO A 249 -12.89 -45.78 -12.55
C PRO A 249 -14.32 -46.05 -12.05
N PRO A 250 -14.56 -46.01 -10.73
CA PRO A 250 -15.90 -46.25 -10.20
C PRO A 250 -16.86 -45.30 -10.92
N SER A 251 -17.94 -45.86 -11.49
CA SER A 251 -18.97 -45.07 -12.14
C SER A 251 -19.47 -44.04 -11.14
N ILE A 252 -19.19 -42.77 -11.38
CA ILE A 252 -19.67 -41.67 -10.55
C ILE A 252 -21.18 -41.61 -10.77
N SER A 253 -21.95 -42.07 -9.78
CA SER A 253 -23.40 -41.85 -9.73
C SER A 253 -23.66 -40.34 -9.82
N GLU A 254 -24.66 -39.91 -10.61
CA GLU A 254 -25.03 -38.49 -10.75
C GLU A 254 -25.40 -37.87 -9.40
N ASP A 255 -25.96 -38.65 -8.47
CA ASP A 255 -26.25 -38.23 -7.09
C ASP A 255 -24.97 -37.80 -6.34
N SER A 256 -23.81 -38.39 -6.69
CA SER A 256 -22.50 -38.05 -6.11
C SER A 256 -22.00 -36.67 -6.54
N VAL A 257 -22.51 -36.08 -7.62
CA VAL A 257 -22.07 -34.76 -8.09
C VAL A 257 -22.75 -33.65 -7.29
N LEU A 258 -24.06 -33.79 -7.01
CA LEU A 258 -24.80 -32.82 -6.22
C LEU A 258 -24.38 -32.84 -4.74
N GLU A 259 -24.16 -34.03 -4.17
CA GLU A 259 -23.61 -34.16 -2.81
C GLU A 259 -22.26 -33.45 -2.69
N ARG A 260 -21.38 -33.59 -3.68
CA ARG A 260 -20.09 -32.89 -3.71
C ARG A 260 -20.22 -31.36 -3.77
N LEU A 261 -21.26 -30.82 -4.42
CA LEU A 261 -21.48 -29.37 -4.42
C LEU A 261 -21.93 -28.86 -3.05
N ALA A 262 -22.80 -29.61 -2.37
CA ALA A 262 -23.22 -29.29 -1.01
C ALA A 262 -22.03 -29.32 -0.03
N ASP A 263 -21.14 -30.31 -0.17
CA ASP A 263 -19.91 -30.41 0.63
C ASP A 263 -18.95 -29.24 0.39
N VAL A 264 -18.83 -28.77 -0.86
CA VAL A 264 -18.00 -27.60 -1.20
C VAL A 264 -18.57 -26.32 -0.61
N GLU A 265 -19.88 -26.12 -0.66
CA GLU A 265 -20.53 -24.96 -0.04
C GLU A 265 -20.36 -24.97 1.48
N GLU A 266 -20.55 -26.14 2.11
CA GLU A 266 -20.34 -26.30 3.55
C GLU A 266 -18.87 -26.08 3.94
N ALA A 267 -17.92 -26.59 3.15
CA ALA A 267 -16.50 -26.33 3.34
C ALA A 267 -16.17 -24.83 3.27
N ALA A 268 -16.79 -24.08 2.36
CA ALA A 268 -16.61 -22.63 2.27
C ALA A 268 -17.12 -21.91 3.54
N ARG A 269 -18.30 -22.29 4.04
CA ARG A 269 -18.85 -21.72 5.30
C ARG A 269 -17.95 -22.02 6.51
N GLN A 270 -17.48 -23.26 6.63
CA GLN A 270 -16.57 -23.66 7.70
C GLN A 270 -15.23 -22.93 7.61
N TYR A 271 -14.70 -22.72 6.40
CA TYR A 271 -13.48 -21.94 6.18
C TYR A 271 -13.63 -20.50 6.69
N THR A 272 -14.71 -19.80 6.31
CA THR A 272 -14.96 -18.43 6.80
C THR A 272 -15.09 -18.38 8.33
N ARG A 273 -15.74 -19.37 8.94
CA ARG A 273 -15.84 -19.48 10.39
C ARG A 273 -14.46 -19.66 11.05
N ALA A 274 -13.59 -20.48 10.47
CA ALA A 274 -12.23 -20.67 10.98
C ALA A 274 -11.39 -19.38 10.94
N GLU A 275 -11.52 -18.58 9.87
CA GLU A 275 -10.86 -17.26 9.77
C GLU A 275 -11.34 -16.31 10.88
N VAL A 276 -12.65 -16.28 11.17
CA VAL A 276 -13.19 -15.46 12.29
C VAL A 276 -12.59 -15.89 13.63
N LEU A 277 -12.56 -17.20 13.92
CA LEU A 277 -11.96 -17.74 15.15
C LEU A 277 -10.47 -17.41 15.26
N ALA A 278 -9.73 -17.49 14.15
CA ALA A 278 -8.32 -17.12 14.10
C ALA A 278 -8.10 -15.62 14.37
N HIS A 279 -8.99 -14.76 13.86
CA HIS A 279 -8.98 -13.32 14.15
C HIS A 279 -9.31 -12.99 15.60
N GLU A 280 -10.17 -13.78 16.25
CA GLU A 280 -10.48 -13.69 17.68
C GLU A 280 -9.35 -14.21 18.58
N GLY A 281 -8.33 -14.87 18.01
CA GLY A 281 -7.21 -15.45 18.75
C GLY A 281 -7.51 -16.83 19.33
N GLN A 282 -8.64 -17.44 18.98
CA GLN A 282 -8.99 -18.80 19.38
C GLN A 282 -8.34 -19.82 18.44
N PHE A 283 -7.01 -19.94 18.52
CA PHE A 283 -6.24 -20.70 17.54
C PHE A 283 -6.55 -22.19 17.54
N ASP A 284 -6.71 -22.83 18.70
CA ASP A 284 -7.04 -24.25 18.80
C ASP A 284 -8.38 -24.56 18.12
N SER A 285 -9.41 -23.74 18.40
CA SER A 285 -10.73 -23.83 17.79
C SER A 285 -10.65 -23.62 16.27
N ALA A 286 -9.86 -22.64 15.80
CA ALA A 286 -9.69 -22.37 14.38
C ALA A 286 -9.03 -23.56 13.66
N VAL A 287 -7.98 -24.15 14.24
CA VAL A 287 -7.28 -25.33 13.70
C VAL A 287 -8.25 -26.52 13.56
N ALA A 288 -9.07 -26.78 14.57
CA ALA A 288 -10.07 -27.86 14.51
C ALA A 288 -11.09 -27.66 13.37
N VAL A 289 -11.53 -26.41 13.13
CA VAL A 289 -12.45 -26.12 12.02
C VAL A 289 -11.76 -26.26 10.66
N TYR A 290 -10.50 -25.83 10.52
CA TYR A 290 -9.72 -26.08 9.30
C TYR A 290 -9.53 -27.57 9.01
N GLU A 291 -9.32 -28.40 10.02
CA GLU A 291 -9.26 -29.85 9.87
C GLU A 291 -10.58 -30.43 9.34
N LYS A 292 -11.72 -29.91 9.80
CA LYS A 292 -13.03 -30.29 9.26
C LYS A 292 -13.18 -29.92 7.78
N VAL A 293 -12.70 -28.75 7.37
CA VAL A 293 -12.68 -28.33 5.95
C VAL A 293 -11.85 -29.31 5.10
N MET A 294 -10.70 -29.76 5.61
CA MET A 294 -9.86 -30.74 4.93
C MET A 294 -10.53 -32.11 4.78
N GLN A 295 -11.37 -32.51 5.73
CA GLN A 295 -12.14 -33.77 5.68
C GLN A 295 -13.33 -33.70 4.74
N LEU A 296 -14.02 -32.56 4.65
CA LEU A 296 -15.19 -32.38 3.79
C LEU A 296 -14.84 -32.46 2.30
N VAL A 297 -13.73 -31.84 1.89
CA VAL A 297 -13.38 -31.71 0.46
C VAL A 297 -11.90 -32.02 0.17
N PRO A 298 -11.48 -33.29 0.27
CA PRO A 298 -10.09 -33.68 0.06
C PRO A 298 -9.63 -33.37 -1.37
N GLY A 299 -8.50 -32.66 -1.50
CA GLY A 299 -7.93 -32.27 -2.80
C GLY A 299 -8.55 -31.02 -3.43
N HIS A 300 -9.56 -30.42 -2.81
CA HIS A 300 -10.10 -29.14 -3.25
C HIS A 300 -9.24 -27.95 -2.75
N ARG A 301 -9.31 -26.81 -3.44
CA ARG A 301 -8.59 -25.58 -3.07
C ARG A 301 -8.84 -25.15 -1.61
N PHE A 302 -10.06 -25.31 -1.11
CA PHE A 302 -10.39 -25.01 0.29
C PHE A 302 -9.63 -25.89 1.28
N ALA A 303 -9.42 -27.17 0.98
CA ALA A 303 -8.63 -28.05 1.83
C ALA A 303 -7.14 -27.68 1.80
N GLU A 304 -6.61 -27.23 0.67
CA GLU A 304 -5.23 -26.74 0.59
C GLU A 304 -5.01 -25.46 1.39
N MET A 305 -5.90 -24.46 1.21
CA MET A 305 -5.85 -23.22 1.99
C MET A 305 -6.01 -23.50 3.49
N ALA A 306 -6.95 -24.38 3.87
CA ALA A 306 -7.17 -24.77 5.26
C ALA A 306 -5.93 -25.45 5.86
N ARG A 307 -5.23 -26.30 5.07
CA ARG A 307 -3.99 -26.96 5.50
C ARG A 307 -2.88 -25.96 5.77
N GLU A 308 -2.66 -25.02 4.87
CA GLU A 308 -1.63 -23.97 5.00
C GLU A 308 -1.92 -23.09 6.22
N ARG A 309 -3.17 -22.63 6.39
CA ARG A 309 -3.59 -21.84 7.54
C ARG A 309 -3.45 -22.59 8.86
N ALA A 310 -3.86 -23.86 8.91
CA ALA A 310 -3.74 -24.68 10.10
C ALA A 310 -2.26 -24.94 10.47
N ALA A 311 -1.38 -25.14 9.49
CA ALA A 311 0.06 -25.28 9.75
C ALA A 311 0.64 -24.00 10.37
N HIS A 312 0.38 -22.84 9.75
CA HIS A 312 0.82 -21.54 10.27
C HIS A 312 0.30 -21.27 11.70
N LEU A 313 -0.97 -21.59 11.99
CA LEU A 313 -1.51 -21.43 13.34
C LEU A 313 -0.85 -22.38 14.35
N ARG A 314 -0.53 -23.62 13.97
CA ARG A 314 0.20 -24.54 14.85
C ARG A 314 1.62 -24.05 15.12
N ASP A 315 2.29 -23.47 14.12
CA ASP A 315 3.60 -22.85 14.32
C ASP A 315 3.51 -21.70 15.33
N LEU A 316 2.47 -20.86 15.23
CA LEU A 316 2.21 -19.79 16.22
C LEU A 316 1.92 -20.30 17.63
N ILE A 317 1.22 -21.44 17.76
CA ILE A 317 0.95 -22.08 19.06
C ILE A 317 2.23 -22.73 19.62
N ALA A 318 3.05 -23.31 18.74
CA ALA A 318 4.26 -24.04 19.11
C ALA A 318 5.44 -23.12 19.46
N LEU A 319 5.38 -21.84 19.08
CA LEU A 319 6.35 -20.85 19.55
C LEU A 319 6.35 -20.88 21.08
N PRO A 320 7.46 -21.29 21.72
CA PRO A 320 7.55 -21.31 23.17
C PRO A 320 7.32 -19.88 23.64
N ILE A 321 6.16 -19.67 24.27
CA ILE A 321 6.00 -18.56 25.18
C ILE A 321 6.87 -18.96 26.36
N ASP A 322 8.16 -18.65 26.30
CA ASP A 322 9.03 -18.78 27.46
C ASP A 322 8.30 -18.03 28.58
N PRO A 323 7.79 -18.74 29.61
CA PRO A 323 7.13 -18.07 30.70
C PRO A 323 8.13 -17.05 31.21
N PRO A 324 7.76 -15.76 31.31
CA PRO A 324 8.70 -14.71 31.67
C PRO A 324 9.37 -15.17 32.95
N ALA A 325 10.68 -15.41 32.87
CA ALA A 325 11.46 -16.05 33.93
C ALA A 325 11.03 -15.44 35.26
N GLU A 326 10.42 -16.25 36.14
CA GLU A 326 9.69 -15.80 37.32
C GLU A 326 10.46 -14.66 38.00
N MET A 327 10.00 -13.44 37.76
CA MET A 327 10.61 -12.24 38.31
C MET A 327 10.29 -12.27 39.79
N LYS A 328 11.28 -12.65 40.61
CA LYS A 328 11.12 -12.80 42.06
C LYS A 328 10.43 -11.55 42.63
N PRO A 329 9.23 -11.68 43.24
CA PRO A 329 8.53 -10.55 43.81
C PRO A 329 9.27 -10.12 45.08
N GLY A 330 10.13 -9.10 44.98
CA GLY A 330 10.88 -8.61 46.13
C GLY A 330 11.82 -7.41 45.92
N GLN A 331 11.97 -6.87 44.70
CA GLN A 331 12.85 -5.72 44.44
C GLN A 331 12.21 -4.71 43.47
N ALA A 332 10.96 -4.33 43.73
CA ALA A 332 10.25 -3.32 42.95
C ALA A 332 9.98 -2.08 43.81
N GLU A 333 11.03 -1.41 44.27
CA GLU A 333 10.94 -0.01 44.70
C GLU A 333 12.31 0.64 44.44
N ASP A 334 12.29 1.70 43.63
CA ASP A 334 13.43 2.53 43.25
C ASP A 334 14.52 1.87 42.39
N GLN A 335 14.23 1.67 41.10
CA GLN A 335 15.09 2.10 40.00
C GLN A 335 14.49 1.75 38.64
N SER A 336 14.43 2.75 37.75
CA SER A 336 14.44 2.57 36.30
C SER A 336 15.73 1.85 35.88
N SER A 337 15.88 0.58 36.23
CA SER A 337 17.05 -0.23 35.89
C SER A 337 16.86 -0.82 34.50
N THR A 338 17.51 -0.17 33.55
CA THR A 338 17.69 -0.67 32.18
C THR A 338 18.53 -1.95 32.26
N TRP A 339 17.91 -3.12 32.15
CA TRP A 339 18.62 -4.40 32.07
C TRP A 339 19.30 -4.48 30.70
N GLY A 340 20.61 -4.22 30.66
CA GLY A 340 21.41 -4.30 29.45
C GLY A 340 22.00 -5.69 29.27
N VAL A 341 21.61 -6.41 28.22
CA VAL A 341 22.32 -7.62 27.79
C VAL A 341 23.28 -7.21 26.68
N ASN A 342 24.57 -7.44 26.90
CA ASN A 342 25.60 -7.09 25.92
C ASN A 342 25.83 -8.28 24.99
N VAL A 343 25.36 -8.19 23.75
CA VAL A 343 25.53 -9.23 22.72
C VAL A 343 26.39 -8.64 21.61
N GLY A 344 27.61 -9.14 21.44
CA GLY A 344 28.50 -8.68 20.36
C GLY A 344 28.99 -7.23 20.47
N GLY A 345 29.03 -6.66 21.68
CA GLY A 345 29.47 -5.27 21.90
C GLY A 345 28.38 -4.22 21.71
N VAL A 346 27.15 -4.62 21.39
CA VAL A 346 25.97 -3.75 21.35
C VAL A 346 25.13 -4.02 22.60
N ALA A 347 24.95 -2.99 23.44
CA ALA A 347 24.08 -3.06 24.60
C ALA A 347 22.62 -2.98 24.15
N LEU A 348 21.92 -4.12 24.17
CA LEU A 348 20.48 -4.15 23.95
C LEU A 348 19.77 -3.87 25.27
N ALA A 349 18.88 -2.89 25.26
CA ALA A 349 18.01 -2.60 26.39
C ALA A 349 16.73 -3.41 26.25
N PHE A 350 16.26 -3.98 27.35
CA PHE A 350 14.91 -4.54 27.42
C PHE A 350 14.00 -3.54 28.12
N GLY A 351 12.99 -3.04 27.42
CA GLY A 351 12.06 -2.06 27.94
C GLY A 351 10.62 -2.54 27.81
N GLY A 352 9.90 -2.61 28.94
CA GLY A 352 8.45 -2.75 28.95
C GLY A 352 7.79 -1.37 29.03
N ILE A 353 6.88 -1.07 28.09
CA ILE A 353 6.09 0.15 28.08
C ILE A 353 4.63 -0.22 28.33
N ASP A 354 4.02 0.31 29.40
CA ASP A 354 2.60 0.14 29.64
C ASP A 354 1.79 0.88 28.56
N VAL A 355 0.94 0.15 27.85
CA VAL A 355 0.08 0.68 26.79
C VAL A 355 -1.40 0.51 27.11
N SER A 356 -1.75 0.21 28.37
CA SER A 356 -3.12 -0.05 28.85
C SER A 356 -4.15 0.96 28.36
N GLU A 357 -3.79 2.24 28.31
CA GLU A 357 -4.70 3.30 27.89
C GLU A 357 -5.03 3.24 26.39
N LEU A 358 -4.04 2.89 25.56
CA LEU A 358 -4.16 2.78 24.10
C LEU A 358 -4.96 1.54 23.64
N LEU A 359 -5.22 0.59 24.55
CA LEU A 359 -6.00 -0.62 24.25
C LEU A 359 -7.52 -0.40 24.23
N HIS A 360 -7.97 0.85 24.35
CA HIS A 360 -9.37 1.23 24.32
C HIS A 360 -9.74 1.91 23.01
N VAL A 361 -10.93 1.62 22.51
CA VAL A 361 -11.55 2.32 21.37
C VAL A 361 -12.76 3.08 21.89
N TYR A 362 -12.86 4.35 21.53
CA TYR A 362 -14.02 5.18 21.82
C TYR A 362 -14.94 5.19 20.60
N GLU A 363 -16.16 4.67 20.76
CA GLU A 363 -17.18 4.62 19.72
C GLU A 363 -18.41 5.40 20.18
N VAL A 364 -19.09 6.08 19.26
CA VAL A 364 -20.41 6.68 19.55
C VAL A 364 -21.47 5.64 19.22
N LYS A 365 -22.31 5.29 20.20
CA LYS A 365 -23.44 4.35 20.03
C LYS A 365 -24.75 5.03 20.36
N TRP A 366 -25.80 4.71 19.59
CA TRP A 366 -27.16 5.11 19.91
C TRP A 366 -27.69 4.27 21.06
N ASP A 367 -28.04 4.91 22.18
CA ASP A 367 -28.75 4.25 23.27
C ASP A 367 -30.26 4.35 23.03
N ARG A 368 -30.87 3.21 22.66
CA ARG A 368 -32.30 3.12 22.36
C ARG A 368 -33.18 3.37 23.59
N ALA A 369 -32.70 3.11 24.81
CA ALA A 369 -33.52 3.30 26.01
C ALA A 369 -33.69 4.78 26.36
N THR A 370 -32.67 5.58 26.10
CA THR A 370 -32.66 7.03 26.39
C THR A 370 -32.75 7.90 25.15
N ASP A 371 -32.96 7.29 23.98
CA ASP A 371 -32.98 7.90 22.65
C ASP A 371 -31.89 8.96 22.43
N THR A 372 -30.67 8.65 22.87
CA THR A 372 -29.54 9.60 22.86
C THR A 372 -28.24 8.91 22.46
N LEU A 373 -27.38 9.62 21.75
CA LEU A 373 -26.01 9.15 21.48
C LEU A 373 -25.19 9.13 22.77
N LYS A 374 -24.41 8.07 22.99
CA LYS A 374 -23.46 7.93 24.11
C LYS A 374 -22.09 7.49 23.59
N VAL A 375 -21.03 8.04 24.18
CA VAL A 375 -19.66 7.56 23.91
C VAL A 375 -19.43 6.29 24.75
N VAL A 376 -19.15 5.17 24.09
CA VAL A 376 -18.85 3.89 24.70
C VAL A 376 -17.36 3.62 24.59
N LYS A 377 -16.72 3.33 25.73
CA LYS A 377 -15.33 2.89 25.81
C LYS A 377 -15.30 1.36 25.66
N LYS A 378 -14.78 0.86 24.55
CA LYS A 378 -14.66 -0.58 24.27
C LYS A 378 -13.23 -1.03 24.52
N HIS A 379 -13.03 -2.02 25.40
CA HIS A 379 -11.72 -2.62 25.65
C HIS A 379 -11.48 -3.74 24.62
N CYS A 380 -10.40 -3.65 23.83
CA CYS A 380 -10.08 -4.62 22.76
C CYS A 380 -8.57 -4.92 22.73
N PRO A 381 -8.00 -5.55 23.78
CA PRO A 381 -6.55 -5.64 23.98
C PRO A 381 -5.85 -6.38 22.83
N HIS A 382 -6.41 -7.50 22.34
CA HIS A 382 -5.78 -8.28 21.26
C HIS A 382 -5.75 -7.53 19.93
N ARG A 383 -6.89 -6.95 19.51
CA ARG A 383 -7.00 -6.23 18.24
C ARG A 383 -6.14 -4.97 18.24
N ARG A 384 -6.26 -4.13 19.28
CA ARG A 384 -5.49 -2.89 19.39
C ARG A 384 -4.02 -3.14 19.64
N GLY A 385 -3.66 -4.16 20.42
CA GLY A 385 -2.27 -4.55 20.65
C GLY A 385 -1.56 -4.93 19.34
N ARG A 386 -2.19 -5.77 18.51
CA ARG A 386 -1.65 -6.11 17.17
C ARG A 386 -1.54 -4.90 16.25
N GLU A 387 -2.57 -4.05 16.23
CA GLU A 387 -2.55 -2.81 15.47
C GLU A 387 -1.40 -1.89 15.90
N LEU A 388 -1.18 -1.75 17.21
CA LEU A 388 -0.09 -0.93 17.76
C LEU A 388 1.29 -1.48 17.38
N VAL A 389 1.49 -2.80 17.47
CA VAL A 389 2.73 -3.45 17.01
C VAL A 389 2.93 -3.18 15.52
N SER A 390 1.90 -3.35 14.69
CA SER A 390 1.97 -3.07 13.25
C SER A 390 2.29 -1.60 12.96
N LEU A 391 1.68 -0.66 13.70
CA LEU A 391 1.92 0.77 13.57
C LEU A 391 3.35 1.14 13.95
N ILE A 392 3.92 0.52 14.99
CA ILE A 392 5.31 0.74 15.39
C ILE A 392 6.27 0.18 14.33
N LEU A 393 6.04 -1.06 13.89
CA LEU A 393 6.84 -1.70 12.86
C LEU A 393 6.81 -0.93 11.55
N THR A 394 5.69 -0.30 11.20
CA THR A 394 5.57 0.49 9.96
C THR A 394 6.08 1.92 10.13
N GLY A 395 5.73 2.57 11.24
CA GLY A 395 5.99 4.01 11.47
C GLY A 395 7.38 4.33 12.00
N VAL A 396 8.00 3.42 12.76
CA VAL A 396 9.33 3.63 13.36
C VAL A 396 10.47 3.10 12.45
N ALA A 397 10.15 2.71 11.22
CA ALA A 397 11.08 2.26 10.16
C ALA A 397 12.00 1.08 10.60
N PRO A 398 11.58 -0.17 10.39
CA PRO A 398 12.23 -1.36 10.95
C PRO A 398 13.59 -1.65 10.30
N GLU A 399 13.85 -1.08 9.13
CA GLU A 399 15.15 -1.15 8.44
C GLU A 399 16.25 -0.43 9.23
N SER A 400 15.87 0.58 10.02
CA SER A 400 16.81 1.24 10.95
C SER A 400 17.14 0.37 12.17
N TRP A 401 16.39 -0.70 12.43
CA TRP A 401 16.62 -1.57 13.59
C TRP A 401 17.79 -2.50 13.29
N LYS A 402 17.81 -3.09 12.07
CA LYS A 402 18.92 -3.92 11.59
C LYS A 402 20.25 -3.14 11.49
N GLY A 403 20.22 -1.89 11.03
CA GLY A 403 21.43 -1.07 10.86
C GLY A 403 22.09 -0.56 12.14
N GLN A 404 21.38 -0.60 13.29
CA GLN A 404 21.89 -0.15 14.59
C GLN A 404 22.26 -1.31 15.54
N GLY A 405 22.44 -2.53 15.02
CA GLY A 405 23.03 -3.64 15.78
C GLY A 405 22.05 -4.68 16.32
N GLY A 406 20.86 -4.85 15.72
CA GLY A 406 20.04 -6.03 16.03
C GLY A 406 18.76 -6.20 15.21
N LEU A 407 18.25 -7.44 15.15
CA LEU A 407 16.85 -7.71 14.82
C LEU A 407 16.01 -7.21 15.99
N GLY A 408 15.69 -5.91 16.01
CA GLY A 408 14.82 -5.35 17.04
C GLY A 408 13.52 -6.15 17.10
N GLU A 409 13.17 -6.64 18.28
CA GLU A 409 11.93 -7.41 18.49
C GLU A 409 10.94 -6.54 19.25
N VAL A 410 9.70 -6.53 18.77
CA VAL A 410 8.58 -5.90 19.46
C VAL A 410 7.47 -6.93 19.59
N TYR A 411 7.05 -7.18 20.83
CA TYR A 411 5.93 -8.05 21.12
C TYR A 411 5.01 -7.42 22.15
N PHE A 412 3.74 -7.75 22.06
CA PHE A 412 2.70 -7.23 22.94
C PHE A 412 2.15 -8.35 23.83
N SER A 413 2.14 -8.13 25.15
CA SER A 413 1.48 -9.02 26.10
C SER A 413 0.11 -8.48 26.44
N ALA A 414 -0.94 -9.23 26.07
CA ALA A 414 -2.32 -8.85 26.37
C ALA A 414 -2.64 -8.93 27.88
N GLU A 415 -1.98 -9.84 28.60
CA GLU A 415 -2.19 -10.05 30.03
C GLU A 415 -1.66 -8.89 30.87
N THR A 416 -0.42 -8.47 30.62
CA THR A 416 0.21 -7.35 31.34
C THR A 416 -0.09 -6.00 30.71
N LYS A 417 -0.72 -5.98 29.52
CA LYS A 417 -0.99 -4.78 28.71
C LYS A 417 0.28 -3.97 28.43
N THR A 418 1.41 -4.67 28.36
CA THR A 418 2.73 -4.08 28.19
C THR A 418 3.24 -4.41 26.79
N LEU A 419 3.81 -3.41 26.14
CA LEU A 419 4.59 -3.56 24.92
C LEU A 419 6.05 -3.76 25.31
N PHE A 420 6.63 -4.89 24.93
CA PHE A 420 8.04 -5.19 25.17
C PHE A 420 8.85 -4.92 23.91
N ILE A 421 9.93 -4.18 24.08
CA ILE A 421 10.84 -3.80 23.00
C ILE A 421 12.23 -4.25 23.40
N LYS A 422 12.86 -4.99 22.50
CA LYS A 422 14.25 -5.42 22.59
C LYS A 422 15.02 -4.75 21.47
N ALA A 423 15.52 -3.55 21.73
CA ALA A 423 16.24 -2.76 20.74
C ALA A 423 17.30 -1.88 21.43
N THR A 424 17.94 -1.01 20.63
CA THR A 424 18.85 -0.01 21.20
C THR A 424 18.05 1.09 21.92
N PRO A 425 18.66 1.82 22.86
CA PRO A 425 18.01 2.92 23.55
C PRO A 425 17.45 3.98 22.59
N GLU A 426 18.10 4.27 21.46
CA GLU A 426 17.62 5.24 20.47
C GLU A 426 16.29 4.81 19.86
N VAL A 427 16.12 3.51 19.58
CA VAL A 427 14.85 2.97 19.11
C VAL A 427 13.79 3.09 20.20
N HIS A 428 14.13 2.82 21.47
CA HIS A 428 13.18 2.99 22.58
C HIS A 428 12.68 4.44 22.68
N HIS A 429 13.55 5.44 22.53
CA HIS A 429 13.14 6.84 22.51
C HIS A 429 12.19 7.16 21.34
N LYS A 430 12.47 6.63 20.14
CA LYS A 430 11.60 6.80 18.97
C LYS A 430 10.24 6.15 19.17
N VAL A 431 10.20 4.92 19.68
CA VAL A 431 8.94 4.23 19.96
C VAL A 431 8.16 4.95 21.05
N HIS A 432 8.82 5.43 22.10
CA HIS A 432 8.17 6.24 23.13
C HIS A 432 7.56 7.54 22.57
N ALA A 433 8.32 8.28 21.75
CA ALA A 433 7.80 9.48 21.08
C ALA A 433 6.63 9.17 20.14
N PHE A 434 6.68 8.04 19.43
CA PHE A 434 5.59 7.55 18.59
C PHE A 434 4.33 7.23 19.42
N LEU A 435 4.48 6.48 20.51
CA LEU A 435 3.38 6.14 21.42
C LEU A 435 2.73 7.39 22.03
N GLN A 436 3.52 8.41 22.39
CA GLN A 436 2.99 9.70 22.82
C GLN A 436 2.18 10.41 21.72
N ALA A 437 2.59 10.31 20.45
CA ALA A 437 1.82 10.86 19.34
C ALA A 437 0.49 10.13 19.16
N VAL A 438 0.50 8.79 19.19
CA VAL A 438 -0.71 7.96 19.12
C VAL A 438 -1.67 8.28 20.27
N HIS A 439 -1.14 8.46 21.49
CA HIS A 439 -1.94 8.85 22.65
C HIS A 439 -2.65 10.20 22.46
N ARG A 440 -1.95 11.21 21.91
CA ARG A 440 -2.57 12.51 21.59
C ARG A 440 -3.66 12.39 20.54
N GLU A 441 -3.47 11.55 19.52
CA GLU A 441 -4.49 11.31 18.50
C GLU A 441 -5.74 10.62 19.07
N ASP A 442 -5.56 9.60 19.92
CA ASP A 442 -6.69 8.91 20.56
C ASP A 442 -7.46 9.83 21.53
N GLU A 443 -6.77 10.75 22.23
CA GLU A 443 -7.44 11.76 23.05
C GLU A 443 -8.22 12.77 22.20
N LEU A 444 -7.69 13.20 21.04
CA LEU A 444 -8.43 14.03 20.09
C LEU A 444 -9.66 13.30 19.54
N ARG A 445 -9.53 12.01 19.19
CA ARG A 445 -10.65 11.17 18.74
C ARG A 445 -11.71 11.07 19.83
N ARG A 446 -11.31 10.85 21.08
CA ARG A 446 -12.20 10.85 22.24
C ARG A 446 -12.94 12.19 22.37
N GLN A 447 -12.25 13.32 22.28
CA GLN A 447 -12.88 14.65 22.34
C GLN A 447 -13.89 14.87 21.20
N ASN A 448 -13.56 14.42 19.99
CA ASN A 448 -14.46 14.51 18.84
C ASN A 448 -15.73 13.67 19.03
N CYS A 449 -15.63 12.45 19.57
CA CYS A 449 -16.81 11.66 19.94
C CYS A 449 -17.70 12.38 20.96
N HIS A 450 -17.11 13.05 21.97
CA HIS A 450 -17.89 13.82 22.94
C HIS A 450 -18.56 15.04 22.30
N ARG A 451 -17.90 15.72 21.33
CA ARG A 451 -18.49 16.83 20.58
C ARG A 451 -19.68 16.37 19.73
N GLN A 452 -19.56 15.22 19.05
CA GLN A 452 -20.66 14.63 18.29
C GLN A 452 -21.88 14.33 19.17
N VAL A 453 -21.67 13.72 20.34
CA VAL A 453 -22.74 13.45 21.31
C VAL A 453 -23.38 14.74 21.84
N LYS A 454 -22.61 15.82 22.03
CA LYS A 454 -23.15 17.12 22.43
C LYS A 454 -23.95 17.79 21.32
N ALA A 455 -23.51 17.67 20.07
CA ALA A 455 -24.18 18.27 18.91
C ALA A 455 -25.49 17.57 18.52
N SER A 456 -25.70 16.32 18.94
CA SER A 456 -26.95 15.59 18.73
C SER A 456 -28.01 15.83 19.79
N ARG A 457 -27.70 16.61 20.83
CA ARG A 457 -28.65 17.04 21.86
C ARG A 457 -29.14 18.44 21.50
#